data_AF-A0A7X3MRR5-F1
#
_entry.id   AF-A0A7X3MRR5-F1
#
_cell.length_a   1.000
_cell.length_b   1.000
_cell.length_c   1.000
_cell.angle_alpha   90.00
_cell.angle_beta   90.00
_cell.angle_gamma   90.00
#
_symmetry.space_group_name_H-M   'P 1'
#
loop_
_entity.id
_entity.type
_entity.pdbx_description
1 polymer ?
#
loop_
_entity_poly.entity_id
_entity_poly.type
_entity_poly.pdbx_seq_one_letter_code
_entity_poly.pdbx_strand_id
1 'polypeptide(L)'
;MSTEVKTRRAPWLVFVTGACLAAFLPHPADAQNLHPEPSGIVIPLPLSNAPAASAGVRRSKAPPRSKARSKAVPKVEYASLPSHDRNSDPASTGSLPEAGTLGKHAPPGFASLVSRGTIKLRATAPTRCLPGNLLAVLADLAVKFGPVSIESTHRGKNRNRRAGGARRSLHLSCRAIDFRVKGRTRGIMAYLSARPEVGGLKRYRNGIIHIDNGERRSW
;
A
#
# COMPACT_ATOMS: atom_id res chain seq x y z
N MET A 1 3.57 -56.62 -47.04
CA MET A 1 4.44 -55.47 -47.38
C MET A 1 5.22 -55.13 -46.12
N SER A 2 6.38 -55.76 -45.96
CA SER A 2 7.25 -55.64 -44.79
C SER A 2 8.59 -55.08 -45.23
N THR A 3 9.05 -54.01 -44.56
CA THR A 3 10.41 -53.42 -44.43
C THR A 3 10.16 -51.95 -44.04
N GLU A 4 10.84 -51.27 -43.11
CA GLU A 4 12.13 -51.48 -42.48
C GLU A 4 12.22 -50.52 -41.27
N VAL A 5 12.82 -50.98 -40.16
CA VAL A 5 13.23 -50.15 -39.02
C VAL A 5 14.60 -49.57 -39.36
N LYS A 6 14.75 -48.24 -39.31
CA LYS A 6 16.06 -47.57 -39.50
C LYS A 6 16.56 -46.97 -38.20
N THR A 7 17.33 -47.77 -37.47
CA THR A 7 18.26 -47.32 -36.44
C THR A 7 19.50 -46.71 -37.09
N ARG A 8 19.97 -45.57 -36.59
CA ARG A 8 21.36 -45.13 -36.74
C ARG A 8 21.89 -44.70 -35.38
N ARG A 9 23.02 -45.30 -34.99
CA ARG A 9 23.81 -45.03 -33.77
C ARG A 9 25.07 -44.22 -34.13
N ALA A 10 25.50 -43.40 -33.16
CA ALA A 10 26.87 -43.01 -32.77
C ALA A 10 27.67 -42.07 -33.72
N PRO A 11 28.86 -41.51 -33.34
CA PRO A 11 29.57 -41.47 -32.04
C PRO A 11 30.20 -40.09 -31.61
N TRP A 12 30.48 -39.94 -30.30
CA TRP A 12 31.70 -39.42 -29.62
C TRP A 12 32.29 -37.99 -29.83
N LEU A 13 32.48 -37.27 -28.72
CA LEU A 13 33.68 -36.54 -28.19
C LEU A 13 33.16 -35.47 -27.19
N VAL A 14 33.34 -35.47 -25.87
CA VAL A 14 34.49 -35.64 -24.95
C VAL A 14 35.37 -34.37 -24.78
N PHE A 15 35.34 -33.86 -23.54
CA PHE A 15 36.21 -32.92 -22.79
C PHE A 15 36.43 -31.47 -23.27
N VAL A 16 35.99 -30.52 -22.42
CA VAL A 16 36.91 -29.52 -21.85
C VAL A 16 36.56 -29.32 -20.37
N THR A 17 37.47 -29.76 -19.50
CA THR A 17 37.58 -29.38 -18.10
C THR A 17 38.22 -28.00 -18.00
N GLY A 18 37.60 -27.09 -17.27
CA GLY A 18 38.16 -25.77 -16.94
C GLY A 18 37.89 -25.44 -15.48
N ALA A 19 38.70 -26.02 -14.59
CA ALA A 19 38.82 -25.57 -13.22
C ALA A 19 39.64 -24.28 -13.19
N CYS A 20 39.12 -23.22 -12.57
CA CYS A 20 39.94 -22.13 -12.07
C CYS A 20 39.64 -21.98 -10.58
N LEU A 21 40.52 -22.59 -9.79
CA LEU A 21 40.71 -22.35 -8.37
C LEU A 21 41.29 -20.95 -8.20
N ALA A 22 40.58 -20.09 -7.48
CA ALA A 22 41.19 -18.95 -6.80
C ALA A 22 40.79 -19.03 -5.32
N ALA A 23 41.61 -19.76 -4.56
CA ALA A 23 41.64 -19.68 -3.11
C ALA A 23 42.75 -18.69 -2.74
N PHE A 24 42.39 -17.59 -2.07
CA PHE A 24 43.30 -16.85 -1.20
C PHE A 24 42.55 -16.43 0.06
N LEU A 25 42.75 -17.30 1.05
CA LEU A 25 42.91 -17.15 2.50
C LEU A 25 42.13 -16.08 3.33
N PRO A 26 41.73 -16.46 4.56
CA PRO A 26 41.08 -15.61 5.55
C PRO A 26 42.09 -14.77 6.36
N HIS A 27 41.68 -13.58 6.78
CA HIS A 27 42.33 -12.83 7.86
C HIS A 27 41.40 -12.79 9.09
N PRO A 28 41.89 -13.17 10.28
CA PRO A 28 41.20 -13.02 11.55
C PRO A 28 41.65 -11.76 12.32
N ALA A 29 40.72 -11.08 12.97
CA ALA A 29 40.85 -10.23 14.17
C ALA A 29 39.44 -9.66 14.43
N ASP A 30 38.62 -10.26 15.28
CA ASP A 30 38.67 -10.15 16.75
C ASP A 30 38.77 -8.71 17.24
N ALA A 31 37.63 -8.16 17.63
CA ALA A 31 37.51 -7.09 18.61
C ALA A 31 36.07 -7.09 19.15
N GLN A 32 35.87 -7.89 20.18
CA GLN A 32 34.85 -7.66 21.20
C GLN A 32 35.13 -6.30 21.85
N ASN A 33 34.13 -5.43 21.97
CA ASN A 33 33.97 -4.46 23.07
C ASN A 33 32.59 -3.78 22.89
N LEU A 34 31.60 -4.24 23.65
CA LEU A 34 31.13 -3.61 24.89
C LEU A 34 30.44 -2.26 24.64
N HIS A 35 29.12 -2.30 24.84
CA HIS A 35 28.26 -1.17 25.15
C HIS A 35 28.93 -0.17 26.10
N PRO A 36 28.69 1.12 25.87
CA PRO A 36 28.19 1.94 26.96
C PRO A 36 26.83 2.58 26.61
N GLU A 37 25.88 2.37 27.51
CA GLU A 37 24.60 3.09 27.66
C GLU A 37 24.83 4.58 28.07
N PRO A 38 23.79 5.43 28.08
CA PRO A 38 23.83 6.77 27.50
C PRO A 38 24.18 7.88 28.50
N SER A 39 24.93 8.87 28.04
CA SER A 39 25.04 10.16 28.72
C SER A 39 23.86 11.04 28.34
N GLY A 40 22.93 11.22 29.28
CA GLY A 40 21.84 12.16 29.18
C GLY A 40 22.34 13.60 29.06
N ILE A 41 21.78 14.33 28.08
CA ILE A 41 21.88 15.78 28.02
C ILE A 41 20.48 16.32 28.33
N VAL A 42 20.36 16.82 29.56
CA VAL A 42 19.23 17.60 30.05
C VAL A 42 19.38 19.02 29.49
N ILE A 43 18.48 19.43 28.61
CA ILE A 43 18.37 20.82 28.17
C ILE A 43 17.41 21.53 29.14
N PRO A 44 17.84 22.53 29.92
CA PRO A 44 16.95 23.27 30.80
C PRO A 44 16.02 24.21 30.01
N LEU A 45 14.72 24.17 30.33
CA LEU A 45 13.75 25.21 29.95
C LEU A 45 14.01 26.47 30.79
N PRO A 46 14.05 27.68 30.20
CA PRO A 46 13.91 28.89 30.97
C PRO A 46 12.43 29.13 31.34
N LEU A 47 12.14 29.10 32.64
CA LEU A 47 10.98 29.76 33.24
C LEU A 47 11.14 31.28 33.07
N SER A 48 10.14 31.95 32.49
CA SER A 48 9.98 33.39 32.64
C SER A 48 8.64 33.68 33.30
N ASN A 49 8.71 34.24 34.51
CA ASN A 49 7.59 34.78 35.26
C ASN A 49 7.14 36.13 34.69
N ALA A 50 5.85 36.42 34.90
CA ALA A 50 5.12 37.62 34.52
C ALA A 50 5.60 38.91 35.21
N PRO A 51 5.04 40.08 34.83
CA PRO A 51 3.99 40.62 35.71
C PRO A 51 2.74 41.16 34.98
N ALA A 52 1.66 41.22 35.74
CA ALA A 52 0.36 41.80 35.38
C ALA A 52 0.33 43.32 35.65
N ALA A 53 -0.38 44.07 34.80
CA ALA A 53 -1.07 45.30 35.18
C ALA A 53 -2.19 45.63 34.16
N SER A 54 -3.21 46.32 34.66
CA SER A 54 -4.61 46.23 34.28
C SER A 54 -5.15 47.56 33.75
N ALA A 55 -6.04 47.52 32.75
CA ALA A 55 -7.12 48.49 32.48
C ALA A 55 -7.94 47.93 31.30
N GLY A 56 -9.26 47.94 31.19
CA GLY A 56 -10.33 48.60 31.92
C GLY A 56 -11.48 48.84 30.92
N VAL A 57 -12.53 48.03 31.02
CA VAL A 57 -13.96 48.34 30.72
C VAL A 57 -14.37 48.70 29.28
N ARG A 58 -15.24 47.86 28.67
CA ARG A 58 -16.65 48.23 28.37
C ARG A 58 -17.49 47.02 27.99
N ARG A 59 -18.72 47.04 28.52
CA ARG A 59 -19.72 45.98 28.59
C ARG A 59 -20.87 46.36 27.67
N SER A 60 -21.29 45.47 26.77
CA SER A 60 -22.52 45.62 25.98
C SER A 60 -23.30 44.32 26.01
N LYS A 61 -24.54 44.38 26.50
CA LYS A 61 -25.50 43.27 26.62
C LYS A 61 -26.06 42.86 25.25
N ALA A 62 -26.33 41.56 25.12
CA ALA A 62 -26.89 40.86 23.96
C ALA A 62 -28.42 41.01 23.77
N PRO A 63 -28.96 40.51 22.65
CA PRO A 63 -30.26 39.83 22.62
C PRO A 63 -30.12 38.31 22.27
N PRO A 64 -31.13 37.46 22.58
CA PRO A 64 -31.00 36.00 22.57
C PRO A 64 -31.61 35.30 21.33
N ARG A 65 -31.31 33.99 21.22
CA ARG A 65 -31.79 32.93 20.28
C ARG A 65 -30.97 32.81 18.99
N SER A 66 -30.52 31.62 18.59
CA SER A 66 -31.27 30.36 18.53
C SER A 66 -30.41 29.12 18.80
N LYS A 67 -31.07 28.06 19.26
CA LYS A 67 -30.52 26.80 19.75
C LYS A 67 -29.68 26.09 18.67
N ALA A 68 -28.48 25.66 19.08
CA ALA A 68 -27.70 24.66 18.40
C ALA A 68 -28.55 23.42 18.08
N ARG A 69 -28.59 23.05 16.81
CA ARG A 69 -28.97 21.70 16.40
C ARG A 69 -27.96 21.23 15.39
N SER A 70 -26.85 20.71 15.91
CA SER A 70 -25.90 19.90 15.16
C SER A 70 -26.67 18.72 14.57
N LYS A 71 -27.10 18.81 13.31
CA LYS A 71 -27.56 17.63 12.58
C LYS A 71 -26.32 16.80 12.30
N ALA A 72 -26.03 15.88 13.20
CA ALA A 72 -25.13 14.78 12.97
C ALA A 72 -25.59 14.07 11.69
N VAL A 73 -24.79 14.19 10.63
CA VAL A 73 -24.95 13.36 9.44
C VAL A 73 -24.67 11.92 9.89
N PRO A 74 -25.60 10.96 9.73
CA PRO A 74 -25.33 9.59 10.15
C PRO A 74 -24.15 9.06 9.34
N LYS A 75 -23.13 8.59 10.06
CA LYS A 75 -21.96 7.90 9.53
C LYS A 75 -22.44 6.61 8.89
N VAL A 76 -22.60 6.61 7.57
CA VAL A 76 -22.95 5.40 6.82
C VAL A 76 -21.79 4.42 6.96
N GLU A 77 -21.96 3.45 7.84
CA GLU A 77 -21.03 2.35 8.07
C GLU A 77 -21.19 1.36 6.92
N TYR A 78 -20.38 1.52 5.86
CA TYR A 78 -20.38 0.65 4.68
C TYR A 78 -19.73 -0.72 4.97
N ALA A 79 -20.25 -1.44 5.97
CA ALA A 79 -19.92 -2.82 6.25
C ALA A 79 -21.07 -3.79 5.92
N SER A 80 -22.24 -3.29 5.50
CA SER A 80 -23.47 -4.10 5.40
C SER A 80 -24.09 -4.19 4.00
N LEU A 81 -23.35 -3.97 2.91
CA LEU A 81 -23.94 -4.13 1.57
C LEU A 81 -24.00 -5.62 1.14
N PRO A 82 -25.19 -6.15 0.76
CA PRO A 82 -25.35 -7.50 0.22
C PRO A 82 -24.55 -7.71 -1.08
N SER A 83 -24.21 -8.97 -1.39
CA SER A 83 -23.45 -9.36 -2.59
C SER A 83 -24.03 -8.87 -3.92
N HIS A 84 -25.32 -8.54 -3.97
CA HIS A 84 -26.03 -8.06 -5.15
C HIS A 84 -25.82 -6.55 -5.44
N ASP A 85 -25.29 -5.77 -4.48
CA ASP A 85 -24.87 -4.37 -4.68
C ASP A 85 -23.39 -4.24 -5.07
N ARG A 86 -22.71 -5.35 -5.37
CA ARG A 86 -21.41 -5.33 -6.03
C ARG A 86 -21.62 -4.73 -7.42
N ASN A 87 -21.48 -3.41 -7.51
CA ASN A 87 -21.40 -2.72 -8.79
C ASN A 87 -20.24 -3.33 -9.58
N SER A 88 -20.60 -4.20 -10.53
CA SER A 88 -19.73 -4.79 -11.56
C SER A 88 -19.74 -3.94 -12.82
N ASP A 89 -20.51 -2.84 -12.83
CA ASP A 89 -20.60 -1.91 -13.94
C ASP A 89 -19.22 -1.23 -14.17
N PRO A 90 -18.58 -1.45 -15.33
CA PRO A 90 -17.29 -0.85 -15.68
C PRO A 90 -17.35 0.69 -15.69
N ALA A 91 -18.51 1.29 -16.02
CA ALA A 91 -18.69 2.75 -15.99
C ALA A 91 -18.68 3.30 -14.54
N SER A 92 -19.20 2.51 -13.60
CA SER A 92 -19.24 2.84 -12.16
C SER A 92 -17.92 2.53 -11.46
N THR A 93 -17.06 1.68 -12.04
CA THR A 93 -15.94 1.08 -11.33
C THR A 93 -14.56 1.61 -11.65
N GLY A 94 -14.49 2.60 -12.52
CA GLY A 94 -13.25 3.22 -12.94
C GLY A 94 -13.35 3.26 -14.44
N SER A 95 -13.52 4.45 -14.98
CA SER A 95 -13.82 4.77 -16.39
C SER A 95 -12.72 4.38 -17.38
N LEU A 96 -11.92 3.39 -17.03
CA LEU A 96 -10.84 2.82 -17.79
C LEU A 96 -11.30 1.43 -18.23
N PRO A 97 -11.36 1.14 -19.55
CA PRO A 97 -11.60 -0.23 -20.02
C PRO A 97 -10.55 -1.22 -19.46
N GLU A 98 -10.75 -2.54 -19.60
CA GLU A 98 -9.79 -3.57 -19.14
C GLU A 98 -9.34 -3.50 -17.66
N ALA A 99 -10.27 -3.21 -16.74
CA ALA A 99 -9.93 -3.06 -15.33
C ALA A 99 -9.46 -4.36 -14.62
N GLY A 100 -9.71 -5.53 -15.21
CA GLY A 100 -9.14 -6.81 -14.78
C GLY A 100 -7.77 -7.16 -15.39
N THR A 101 -7.24 -6.32 -16.28
CA THR A 101 -6.03 -6.61 -17.04
C THR A 101 -4.82 -5.93 -16.43
N LEU A 102 -3.67 -6.59 -16.54
CA LEU A 102 -2.38 -6.12 -16.07
C LEU A 102 -1.94 -4.84 -16.82
N GLY A 103 -1.35 -3.90 -16.09
CA GLY A 103 -0.77 -2.67 -16.64
C GLY A 103 0.56 -2.82 -17.35
N LYS A 104 0.84 -1.92 -18.31
CA LYS A 104 2.18 -1.76 -18.92
C LYS A 104 3.27 -1.47 -17.87
N HIS A 105 2.90 -0.81 -16.77
CA HIS A 105 3.81 -0.45 -15.67
C HIS A 105 3.96 -1.55 -14.61
N ALA A 106 3.29 -2.70 -14.78
CA ALA A 106 3.37 -3.77 -13.81
C ALA A 106 4.76 -4.41 -13.83
N PRO A 107 5.47 -4.45 -12.68
CA PRO A 107 6.72 -5.18 -12.60
C PRO A 107 6.52 -6.68 -12.89
N PRO A 108 7.51 -7.39 -13.47
CA PRO A 108 7.39 -8.82 -13.77
C PRO A 108 6.98 -9.67 -12.55
N GLY A 109 7.49 -9.33 -11.36
CA GLY A 109 7.12 -10.02 -10.11
C GLY A 109 5.64 -9.89 -9.78
N PHE A 110 5.05 -8.71 -9.98
CA PHE A 110 3.62 -8.49 -9.80
C PHE A 110 2.79 -9.29 -10.82
N ALA A 111 3.20 -9.26 -12.10
CA ALA A 111 2.56 -10.02 -13.17
C ALA A 111 2.49 -11.53 -12.84
N SER A 112 3.63 -12.10 -12.43
CA SER A 112 3.73 -13.51 -12.05
C SER A 112 2.82 -13.88 -10.87
N LEU A 113 2.71 -12.99 -9.87
CA LEU A 113 1.82 -13.20 -8.72
C LEU A 113 0.33 -13.12 -9.09
N VAL A 114 -0.03 -12.28 -10.08
CA VAL A 114 -1.38 -12.24 -10.63
C VAL A 114 -1.69 -13.52 -11.40
N SER A 115 -0.78 -13.96 -12.28
CA SER A 115 -0.95 -15.21 -13.05
C SER A 115 -1.09 -16.44 -12.15
N ARG A 116 -0.41 -16.46 -11.00
CA ARG A 116 -0.54 -17.53 -9.97
C ARG A 116 -1.76 -17.39 -9.06
N GLY A 117 -2.54 -16.31 -9.19
CA GLY A 117 -3.70 -16.05 -8.34
C GLY A 117 -3.38 -15.65 -6.89
N THR A 118 -2.10 -15.42 -6.58
CA THR A 118 -1.67 -14.89 -5.28
C THR A 118 -2.14 -13.45 -5.10
N ILE A 119 -2.08 -12.66 -6.18
CA ILE A 119 -2.72 -11.34 -6.26
C ILE A 119 -3.99 -11.47 -7.10
N LYS A 120 -5.13 -11.17 -6.50
CA LYS A 120 -6.43 -11.18 -7.17
C LYS A 120 -6.83 -9.78 -7.56
N LEU A 121 -7.12 -9.59 -8.84
CA LEU A 121 -7.61 -8.33 -9.38
C LEU A 121 -9.12 -8.39 -9.45
N ARG A 122 -9.79 -7.41 -8.83
CA ARG A 122 -11.22 -7.23 -9.04
C ARG A 122 -11.43 -6.58 -10.39
N ALA A 123 -12.42 -7.04 -11.16
CA ALA A 123 -12.79 -6.47 -12.45
C ALA A 123 -13.10 -4.96 -12.39
N THR A 124 -13.35 -4.44 -11.19
CA THR A 124 -13.72 -3.06 -10.88
C THR A 124 -12.54 -2.21 -10.40
N ALA A 125 -11.31 -2.72 -10.51
CA ALA A 125 -10.11 -2.14 -9.93
C ALA A 125 -8.98 -2.12 -10.95
N PRO A 126 -9.02 -1.20 -11.94
CA PRO A 126 -8.01 -1.12 -12.99
C PRO A 126 -6.61 -0.94 -12.42
N THR A 127 -5.69 -1.84 -12.77
CA THR A 127 -4.29 -1.74 -12.32
C THR A 127 -3.39 -1.05 -13.32
N ARG A 128 -3.85 -0.86 -14.55
CA ARG A 128 -3.01 -0.36 -15.65
C ARG A 128 -2.52 1.07 -15.55
N CYS A 129 -3.26 1.91 -14.83
CA CYS A 129 -2.90 3.30 -14.58
C CYS A 129 -2.10 3.45 -13.28
N LEU A 130 -1.91 2.37 -12.53
CA LEU A 130 -1.19 2.45 -11.26
C LEU A 130 0.31 2.66 -11.50
N PRO A 131 0.96 3.47 -10.65
CA PRO A 131 2.40 3.58 -10.58
C PRO A 131 3.05 2.21 -10.33
N GLY A 132 4.11 1.90 -11.09
CA GLY A 132 4.84 0.63 -10.98
C GLY A 132 5.45 0.41 -9.59
N ASN A 133 5.85 1.47 -8.88
CA ASN A 133 6.38 1.38 -7.53
C ASN A 133 5.33 0.93 -6.49
N LEU A 134 4.07 1.35 -6.60
CA LEU A 134 2.99 0.84 -5.75
C LEU A 134 2.65 -0.62 -6.06
N LEU A 135 2.72 -1.01 -7.33
CA LEU A 135 2.56 -2.42 -7.74
C LEU A 135 3.70 -3.29 -7.19
N ALA A 136 4.94 -2.80 -7.17
CA ALA A 136 6.07 -3.47 -6.55
C ALA A 136 5.85 -3.68 -5.05
N VAL A 137 5.37 -2.66 -4.32
CA VAL A 137 5.02 -2.79 -2.90
C VAL A 137 4.01 -3.90 -2.67
N LEU A 138 2.96 -4.01 -3.51
CA LEU A 138 1.98 -5.10 -3.38
C LEU A 138 2.56 -6.47 -3.71
N ALA A 139 3.49 -6.55 -4.66
CA ALA A 139 4.18 -7.80 -4.97
C ALA A 139 5.00 -8.28 -3.76
N ASP A 140 5.82 -7.40 -3.19
CA ASP A 140 6.62 -7.71 -1.99
C ASP A 140 5.72 -8.08 -0.80
N LEU A 141 4.62 -7.35 -0.63
CA LEU A 141 3.65 -7.60 0.42
C LEU A 141 3.01 -8.99 0.26
N ALA A 142 2.64 -9.37 -0.96
CA ALA A 142 2.04 -10.66 -1.25
C ALA A 142 3.02 -11.82 -0.99
N VAL A 143 4.29 -11.64 -1.34
CA VAL A 143 5.36 -12.61 -1.04
C VAL A 143 5.54 -12.78 0.46
N LYS A 144 5.53 -11.67 1.22
CA LYS A 144 5.83 -11.68 2.66
C LYS A 144 4.65 -12.11 3.54
N PHE A 145 3.43 -11.71 3.19
CA PHE A 145 2.25 -11.88 4.05
C PHE A 145 1.15 -12.77 3.45
N GLY A 146 1.34 -13.24 2.21
CA GLY A 146 0.41 -14.13 1.53
C GLY A 146 -0.61 -13.40 0.64
N PRO A 147 -1.68 -14.08 0.23
CA PRO A 147 -2.54 -13.61 -0.85
C PRO A 147 -3.16 -12.22 -0.62
N VAL A 148 -3.20 -11.44 -1.69
CA VAL A 148 -3.72 -10.07 -1.73
C VAL A 148 -4.93 -9.98 -2.67
N SER A 149 -5.99 -9.31 -2.25
CA SER A 149 -7.14 -8.98 -3.10
C SER A 149 -7.20 -7.47 -3.30
N ILE A 150 -7.06 -7.01 -4.54
CA ILE A 150 -7.18 -5.59 -4.89
C ILE A 150 -8.67 -5.26 -5.07
N GLU A 151 -9.20 -4.40 -4.21
CA GLU A 151 -10.61 -4.07 -4.14
C GLU A 151 -10.97 -2.82 -4.94
N SER A 152 -10.07 -1.82 -4.96
CA SER A 152 -10.33 -0.51 -5.55
C SER A 152 -9.03 0.22 -5.91
N THR A 153 -8.99 0.91 -7.04
CA THR A 153 -7.81 1.64 -7.54
C THR A 153 -8.21 3.02 -8.07
N HIS A 154 -8.65 3.12 -9.33
CA HIS A 154 -9.17 4.37 -9.88
C HIS A 154 -10.66 4.54 -9.54
N ARG A 155 -11.06 5.75 -9.11
CA ARG A 155 -12.45 6.11 -8.88
C ARG A 155 -12.75 7.44 -9.57
N GLY A 156 -13.76 7.47 -10.43
CA GLY A 156 -14.25 8.72 -11.02
C GLY A 156 -14.84 9.67 -9.96
N LYS A 157 -14.87 10.98 -10.26
CA LYS A 157 -15.32 12.04 -9.33
C LYS A 157 -16.68 11.75 -8.68
N ASN A 158 -17.65 11.30 -9.46
CA ASN A 158 -19.00 10.98 -8.97
C ASN A 158 -19.00 9.81 -7.99
N ARG A 159 -18.29 8.72 -8.31
CA ARG A 159 -18.15 7.56 -7.41
C ARG A 159 -17.43 7.95 -6.12
N ASN A 160 -16.35 8.73 -6.23
CA ASN A 160 -15.61 9.23 -5.07
C ASN A 160 -16.52 10.04 -4.14
N ARG A 161 -17.33 10.96 -4.69
CA ARG A 161 -18.31 11.75 -3.92
C ARG A 161 -19.36 10.86 -3.23
N ARG A 162 -19.96 9.91 -3.96
CA ARG A 162 -20.95 8.97 -3.39
C ARG A 162 -20.38 8.12 -2.25
N ALA A 163 -19.10 7.76 -2.35
CA ALA A 163 -18.38 7.01 -1.31
C ALA A 163 -17.89 7.88 -0.14
N GLY A 164 -18.25 9.18 -0.10
CA GLY A 164 -17.75 10.11 0.92
C GLY A 164 -16.24 10.39 0.83
N GLY A 165 -15.64 10.17 -0.34
CA GLY A 165 -14.22 10.36 -0.56
C GLY A 165 -13.79 11.82 -0.57
N ALA A 166 -12.53 12.08 -0.18
CA ALA A 166 -11.97 13.42 -0.16
C ALA A 166 -11.93 14.05 -1.56
N ARG A 167 -12.07 15.38 -1.63
CA ARG A 167 -12.02 16.16 -2.90
C ARG A 167 -10.71 15.97 -3.65
N ARG A 168 -9.60 15.78 -2.93
CA ARG A 168 -8.25 15.53 -3.46
C ARG A 168 -7.81 14.07 -3.24
N SER A 169 -8.76 13.13 -3.32
CA SER A 169 -8.47 11.69 -3.20
C SER A 169 -7.54 11.23 -4.32
N LEU A 170 -6.50 10.47 -3.97
CA LEU A 170 -5.55 9.93 -4.95
C LEU A 170 -6.12 8.76 -5.77
N HIS A 171 -7.29 8.24 -5.41
CA HIS A 171 -8.05 7.36 -6.32
C HIS A 171 -8.52 8.10 -7.58
N LEU A 172 -8.69 9.43 -7.53
CA LEU A 172 -9.11 10.22 -8.68
C LEU A 172 -8.03 10.31 -9.77
N SER A 173 -6.76 10.06 -9.40
CA SER A 173 -5.60 10.11 -10.28
C SER A 173 -4.91 8.76 -10.43
N CYS A 174 -5.59 7.66 -10.05
CA CYS A 174 -5.03 6.30 -10.08
C CYS A 174 -3.70 6.15 -9.33
N ARG A 175 -3.58 6.84 -8.21
CA ARG A 175 -2.38 6.88 -7.36
C ARG A 175 -2.61 6.27 -5.98
N ALA A 176 -3.71 5.54 -5.82
CA ALA A 176 -4.12 4.90 -4.59
C ALA A 176 -4.67 3.50 -4.85
N ILE A 177 -4.51 2.62 -3.87
CA ILE A 177 -4.95 1.24 -3.91
C ILE A 177 -5.59 0.86 -2.58
N ASP A 178 -6.81 0.32 -2.66
CA ASP A 178 -7.50 -0.33 -1.56
C ASP A 178 -7.42 -1.84 -1.77
N PHE A 179 -6.94 -2.58 -0.79
CA PHE A 179 -6.75 -4.03 -0.89
C PHE A 179 -6.96 -4.75 0.45
N ARG A 180 -7.01 -6.07 0.40
CA ARG A 180 -7.09 -6.98 1.56
C ARG A 180 -5.95 -7.98 1.52
N VAL A 181 -5.47 -8.39 2.68
CA VAL A 181 -4.40 -9.40 2.84
C VAL A 181 -4.79 -10.37 3.93
N LYS A 182 -4.53 -11.66 3.76
CA LYS A 182 -4.85 -12.72 4.73
C LYS A 182 -3.89 -12.81 5.94
N GLY A 183 -2.99 -11.84 6.13
CA GLY A 183 -1.95 -11.86 7.18
C GLY A 183 -2.30 -11.09 8.47
N ARG A 184 -1.42 -11.18 9.47
CA ARG A 184 -1.55 -10.45 10.75
C ARG A 184 -1.43 -8.95 10.50
N THR A 185 -2.50 -8.22 10.81
CA THR A 185 -2.62 -6.76 10.54
C THR A 185 -1.45 -5.95 11.09
N ARG A 186 -1.02 -6.19 12.33
CA ARG A 186 0.05 -5.38 12.96
C ARG A 186 1.35 -5.41 12.14
N GLY A 187 1.76 -6.59 11.68
CA GLY A 187 2.97 -6.77 10.88
C GLY A 187 2.84 -6.13 9.49
N ILE A 188 1.66 -6.24 8.87
CA ILE A 188 1.38 -5.61 7.57
C ILE A 188 1.46 -4.09 7.68
N MET A 189 0.82 -3.49 8.68
CA MET A 189 0.82 -2.04 8.85
C MET A 189 2.22 -1.50 9.15
N ALA A 190 2.99 -2.20 10.01
CA ALA A 190 4.38 -1.84 10.28
C ALA A 190 5.22 -1.90 9.00
N TYR A 191 5.10 -3.00 8.23
CA TYR A 191 5.82 -3.15 6.96
C TYR A 191 5.48 -2.05 5.95
N LEU A 192 4.19 -1.77 5.72
CA LEU A 192 3.75 -0.73 4.79
C LEU A 192 4.19 0.66 5.26
N SER A 193 4.13 0.92 6.57
CA SER A 193 4.62 2.17 7.13
C SER A 193 6.12 2.35 6.95
N ALA A 194 6.92 1.30 6.83
CA ALA A 194 8.36 1.43 6.60
C ALA A 194 8.73 1.69 5.12
N ARG A 195 7.78 1.53 4.19
CA ARG A 195 8.03 1.71 2.75
C ARG A 195 8.11 3.20 2.39
N PRO A 196 9.19 3.67 1.72
CA PRO A 196 9.28 5.05 1.25
C PRO A 196 8.31 5.35 0.11
N GLU A 197 7.87 4.34 -0.64
CA GLU A 197 6.93 4.48 -1.75
C GLU A 197 5.48 4.73 -1.27
N VAL A 198 5.21 4.45 0.01
CA VAL A 198 3.90 4.63 0.65
C VAL A 198 3.85 5.98 1.36
N GLY A 199 3.05 6.88 0.79
CA GLY A 199 2.70 8.16 1.37
C GLY A 199 1.55 8.02 2.35
N GLY A 200 0.32 7.93 1.84
CA GLY A 200 -0.86 7.68 2.65
C GLY A 200 -1.02 6.22 3.03
N LEU A 201 -1.27 5.95 4.31
CA LEU A 201 -1.56 4.62 4.83
C LEU A 201 -2.79 4.66 5.75
N LYS A 202 -3.80 3.85 5.47
CA LYS A 202 -4.99 3.74 6.32
C LYS A 202 -5.45 2.31 6.43
N ARG A 203 -5.94 1.92 7.61
CA ARG A 203 -6.73 0.71 7.77
C ARG A 203 -8.17 1.05 8.10
N TYR A 204 -9.09 0.52 7.29
CA TYR A 204 -10.52 0.61 7.55
C TYR A 204 -10.98 -0.48 8.53
N ARG A 205 -12.06 -0.20 9.28
CA ARG A 205 -12.66 -1.16 10.24
C ARG A 205 -13.08 -2.47 9.56
N ASN A 206 -13.49 -2.41 8.30
CA ASN A 206 -13.89 -3.57 7.50
C ASN A 206 -12.70 -4.40 6.98
N GLY A 207 -11.45 -4.08 7.36
CA GLY A 207 -10.25 -4.83 7.01
C GLY A 207 -9.62 -4.47 5.66
N ILE A 208 -10.14 -3.46 4.95
CA ILE A 208 -9.46 -2.90 3.79
C ILE A 208 -8.27 -2.06 4.26
N ILE A 209 -7.15 -2.18 3.55
CA ILE A 209 -5.97 -1.35 3.72
C ILE A 209 -5.86 -0.45 2.50
N HIS A 210 -5.63 0.83 2.74
CA HIS A 210 -5.39 1.86 1.74
C HIS A 210 -3.91 2.21 1.74
N ILE A 211 -3.32 2.26 0.55
CA ILE A 211 -2.03 2.90 0.30
C ILE A 211 -2.13 3.88 -0.86
N ASP A 212 -1.34 4.95 -0.81
CA ASP A 212 -1.13 5.86 -1.94
C ASP A 212 0.32 6.35 -1.97
N ASN A 213 0.74 6.95 -3.08
CA ASN A 213 2.09 7.54 -3.24
C ASN A 213 2.07 9.08 -3.10
N GLY A 214 1.18 9.62 -2.27
CA GLY A 214 1.13 11.04 -1.94
C GLY A 214 2.15 11.45 -0.88
N GLU A 215 1.90 12.61 -0.26
CA GLU A 215 2.62 13.01 0.96
C GLU A 215 2.40 11.99 2.08
N ARG A 216 3.36 11.91 3.00
CA ARG A 216 3.35 10.92 4.06
C ARG A 216 2.35 11.26 5.14
N ARG A 217 1.43 10.33 5.39
CA ARG A 217 0.26 10.55 6.26
C ARG A 217 -0.36 9.22 6.68
N SER A 218 -0.89 9.15 7.89
CA SER A 218 -1.59 7.98 8.39
C SER A 218 -2.82 8.37 9.21
N TRP A 219 -3.86 7.54 9.19
CA TRP A 219 -5.10 7.73 9.98
C TRP A 219 -5.66 6.40 10.47
#